data_AF-A0A538D629-F1
#
_entry.id   AF-A0A538D629-F1
#
_cell.length_a   1.000
_cell.length_b   1.000
_cell.length_c   1.000
_cell.angle_alpha   90.00
_cell.angle_beta   90.00
_cell.angle_gamma   90.00
#
_symmetry.space_group_name_H-M   'P 1'
#
loop_
_entity.id
_entity.type
_entity.pdbx_description
1 polymer ?
#
loop_
_entity_poly.entity_id
_entity_poly.type
_entity_poly.pdbx_seq_one_letter_code
_entity_poly.pdbx_strand_id
1 'polypeptide(L)'
;MARAKGMRGMIDFQLTRWFSDEFRSSHPDVLKKTTDIFVATDPDCYAASCDLLGAADTRDALASFRMPVAIVVGEEDYATPVAMARQLHEAIPQSTLTILPRVRHLTPIEFPDRIASELRGLLARR
;
A
#
# COMPACT_ATOMS: atom_id res chain seq x y z
N MET A 1 -9.38 -16.75 2.67
CA MET A 1 -8.36 -16.91 3.73
C MET A 1 -8.86 -16.36 5.07
N ALA A 2 -9.33 -15.11 5.15
CA ALA A 2 -9.89 -14.53 6.38
C ALA A 2 -11.06 -15.35 6.97
N ARG A 3 -12.08 -15.70 6.18
CA ARG A 3 -13.21 -16.55 6.64
C ARG A 3 -12.78 -17.93 7.19
N ALA A 4 -11.69 -18.51 6.65
CA ALA A 4 -11.26 -19.87 7.00
C ALA A 4 -10.19 -19.91 8.11
N LYS A 5 -9.31 -18.92 8.18
CA LYS A 5 -8.15 -18.87 9.10
C LYS A 5 -8.25 -17.75 10.15
N GLY A 6 -9.29 -16.93 10.09
CA GLY A 6 -9.41 -15.69 10.85
C GLY A 6 -8.33 -14.67 10.47
N MET A 7 -8.39 -13.48 11.08
CA MET A 7 -7.38 -12.44 10.85
C MET A 7 -6.01 -12.81 11.42
N ARG A 8 -5.97 -13.45 12.60
CA ARG A 8 -4.70 -13.90 13.21
C ARG A 8 -3.92 -14.86 12.33
N GLY A 9 -4.60 -15.79 11.63
CA GLY A 9 -3.96 -16.74 10.73
C GLY A 9 -3.37 -16.14 9.46
N MET A 10 -3.52 -14.82 9.25
CA MET A 10 -2.93 -14.09 8.13
C MET A 10 -1.68 -13.27 8.52
N ILE A 11 -1.36 -13.15 9.81
CA ILE A 11 -0.28 -12.26 10.29
C ILE A 11 1.05 -12.54 9.60
N ASP A 12 1.51 -13.80 9.59
CA ASP A 12 2.84 -14.13 9.09
C ASP A 12 3.03 -13.71 7.63
N PHE A 13 2.03 -14.01 6.80
CA PHE A 13 1.99 -13.59 5.40
C PHE A 13 1.91 -12.07 5.26
N GLN A 14 1.08 -11.40 6.07
CA GLN A 14 0.91 -9.96 5.97
C GLN A 14 2.17 -9.21 6.41
N LEU A 15 2.87 -9.67 7.45
CA LEU A 15 4.11 -9.04 7.88
C LEU A 15 5.17 -9.07 6.78
N THR A 16 5.35 -10.22 6.10
CA THR A 16 6.30 -10.29 4.97
C THR A 16 5.84 -9.49 3.77
N ARG A 17 4.52 -9.33 3.57
CA ARG A 17 3.95 -8.51 2.49
C ARG A 17 4.07 -7.02 2.76
N TRP A 18 3.89 -6.60 4.00
CA TRP A 18 3.77 -5.21 4.39
C TRP A 18 5.08 -4.49 4.59
N PHE A 19 6.08 -5.18 5.14
CA PHE A 19 7.29 -4.56 5.65
C PHE A 19 8.53 -5.26 5.13
N SER A 20 9.57 -4.50 4.81
CA SER A 20 10.89 -5.06 4.47
C SER A 20 11.49 -5.88 5.62
N ASP A 21 12.45 -6.73 5.29
CA ASP A 21 13.13 -7.56 6.29
C ASP A 21 13.91 -6.69 7.30
N GLU A 22 14.51 -5.59 6.83
CA GLU A 22 15.21 -4.61 7.66
C GLU A 22 14.24 -3.95 8.65
N PHE A 23 13.08 -3.47 8.18
CA PHE A 23 12.10 -2.83 9.06
C PHE A 23 11.54 -3.81 10.10
N ARG A 24 11.24 -5.05 9.69
CA ARG A 24 10.72 -6.05 10.62
C ARG A 24 11.68 -6.40 11.74
N SER A 25 12.99 -6.43 11.47
CA SER A 25 14.00 -6.74 12.48
C SER A 25 14.24 -5.61 13.48
N SER A 26 14.01 -4.36 13.07
CA SER A 26 14.33 -3.17 13.86
C SER A 26 13.12 -2.53 14.58
N HIS A 27 11.89 -2.86 14.19
CA HIS A 27 10.67 -2.19 14.70
C HIS A 27 9.59 -3.15 15.25
N PRO A 28 9.91 -4.11 16.15
CA PRO A 28 8.95 -5.10 16.63
C PRO A 28 7.70 -4.49 17.28
N ASP A 29 7.84 -3.36 17.99
CA ASP A 29 6.71 -2.66 18.60
C ASP A 29 5.73 -2.09 17.57
N VAL A 30 6.24 -1.60 16.43
CA VAL A 30 5.42 -1.09 15.33
C VAL A 30 4.70 -2.23 14.63
N LEU A 31 5.39 -3.36 14.42
CA LEU A 31 4.76 -4.56 13.87
C LEU A 31 3.63 -5.02 14.76
N LYS A 32 3.86 -5.12 16.08
CA LYS A 32 2.85 -5.54 17.04
C LYS A 32 1.62 -4.64 16.99
N LYS A 33 1.81 -3.31 17.08
CA LYS A 33 0.71 -2.34 16.98
C LYS A 33 -0.09 -2.49 15.69
N THR A 34 0.61 -2.65 14.56
CA THR A 34 -0.02 -2.84 13.25
C THR A 34 -0.84 -4.14 13.23
N THR A 35 -0.29 -5.23 13.74
CA THR A 35 -0.99 -6.53 13.79
C THR A 35 -2.16 -6.52 14.77
N ASP A 36 -2.06 -5.82 15.90
CA ASP A 36 -3.14 -5.69 16.88
C ASP A 36 -4.37 -4.99 16.26
N ILE A 37 -4.13 -3.95 15.45
CA ILE A 37 -5.19 -3.27 14.68
C ILE A 37 -5.78 -4.23 13.63
N PHE A 38 -4.92 -4.91 12.87
CA PHE A 38 -5.36 -5.82 11.81
C PHE A 38 -6.25 -6.96 12.34
N VAL A 39 -5.88 -7.58 13.47
CA VAL A 39 -6.66 -8.69 14.03
C VAL A 39 -7.98 -8.28 14.66
N ALA A 40 -8.15 -6.99 14.97
CA ALA A 40 -9.42 -6.44 15.42
C ALA A 40 -10.43 -6.23 14.27
N THR A 41 -10.03 -6.46 13.02
CA THR A 41 -10.92 -6.37 11.86
C THR A 41 -11.87 -7.56 11.83
N ASP A 42 -13.14 -7.30 11.55
CA ASP A 42 -14.12 -8.36 11.32
C ASP A 42 -13.77 -9.20 10.07
N PRO A 43 -13.64 -10.53 10.16
CA PRO A 43 -13.24 -11.37 9.04
C PRO A 43 -14.18 -11.35 7.84
N ASP A 44 -15.48 -11.17 8.05
CA ASP A 44 -16.48 -11.13 6.98
C ASP A 44 -16.43 -9.79 6.25
N CYS A 45 -16.27 -8.68 6.98
CA CYS A 45 -16.01 -7.36 6.40
C CYS A 45 -14.70 -7.33 5.60
N TYR A 46 -13.63 -7.94 6.13
CA TYR A 46 -12.36 -8.05 5.41
C TYR A 46 -12.53 -8.84 4.11
N ALA A 47 -13.20 -10.00 4.18
CA ALA A 47 -13.41 -10.84 3.02
C ALA A 47 -14.32 -10.18 1.97
N ALA A 48 -15.39 -9.50 2.39
CA ALA A 48 -16.23 -8.70 1.49
C ALA A 48 -15.44 -7.57 0.82
N SER A 49 -14.50 -6.94 1.54
CA SER A 49 -13.60 -5.93 0.95
C SER A 49 -12.65 -6.54 -0.08
N CYS A 50 -12.13 -7.75 0.16
CA CYS A 50 -11.35 -8.47 -0.84
C CYS A 50 -12.16 -8.83 -2.08
N ASP A 51 -13.41 -9.28 -1.89
CA ASP A 51 -14.32 -9.61 -3.00
C ASP A 51 -14.60 -8.35 -3.85
N LEU A 52 -14.84 -7.20 -3.21
CA LEU A 52 -15.01 -5.91 -3.88
C LEU A 52 -13.75 -5.47 -4.65
N LEU A 53 -12.59 -5.47 -4.00
CA LEU A 53 -11.33 -5.06 -4.62
C LEU A 53 -10.92 -5.97 -5.78
N GLY A 54 -11.21 -7.28 -5.69
CA GLY A 54 -10.94 -8.24 -6.75
C GLY A 54 -11.82 -8.04 -8.00
N ALA A 55 -13.02 -7.49 -7.83
CA ALA A 55 -13.94 -7.19 -8.93
C ALA A 55 -13.77 -5.76 -9.49
N ALA A 56 -13.08 -4.88 -8.77
CA ALA A 56 -12.91 -3.49 -9.16
C ALA A 56 -11.84 -3.32 -10.24
N ASP A 57 -12.22 -2.68 -11.35
CA ASP A 57 -11.29 -2.21 -12.37
C ASP A 57 -11.61 -0.76 -12.71
N THR A 58 -10.65 0.13 -12.48
CA THR A 58 -10.79 1.58 -12.68
C THR A 58 -9.82 2.14 -13.71
N ARG A 59 -9.15 1.26 -14.48
CA ARG A 59 -8.11 1.66 -15.45
C ARG A 59 -8.62 2.65 -16.49
N ASP A 60 -9.86 2.48 -16.95
CA ASP A 60 -10.47 3.35 -17.97
C ASP A 60 -10.68 4.79 -17.48
N ALA A 61 -10.75 5.02 -16.17
CA ALA A 61 -10.93 6.34 -15.58
C ALA A 61 -9.62 7.11 -15.42
N LEU A 62 -8.46 6.46 -15.49
CA LEU A 62 -7.17 7.08 -15.14
C LEU A 62 -6.82 8.27 -16.05
N ALA A 63 -7.11 8.15 -17.35
CA ALA A 63 -6.86 9.22 -18.32
C ALA A 63 -7.77 10.45 -18.13
N SER A 64 -8.88 10.32 -17.38
CA SER A 64 -9.80 11.43 -17.12
C SER A 64 -9.37 12.30 -15.93
N PHE A 65 -8.30 11.94 -15.21
CA PHE A 65 -7.85 12.72 -14.07
C PHE A 65 -7.31 14.08 -14.54
N ARG A 66 -7.70 15.15 -13.83
CA ARG A 66 -7.34 16.55 -14.15
C ARG A 66 -6.70 17.29 -12.97
N MET A 67 -6.50 16.58 -11.87
CA MET A 67 -5.84 17.07 -10.67
C MET A 67 -4.40 16.54 -10.62
N PRO A 68 -3.50 17.20 -9.88
CA PRO A 68 -2.19 16.64 -9.56
C PRO A 68 -2.31 15.26 -8.91
N VAL A 69 -1.47 14.31 -9.35
CA VAL A 69 -1.38 12.97 -8.77
C VAL A 69 0.07 12.66 -8.43
N ALA A 70 0.30 12.07 -7.25
CA ALA A 70 1.57 11.50 -6.85
C ALA A 70 1.39 10.00 -6.58
N ILE A 71 2.18 9.18 -7.26
CA ILE A 71 2.20 7.73 -7.11
C ILE A 71 3.48 7.39 -6.34
N VAL A 72 3.34 6.68 -5.22
CA VAL A 72 4.48 6.25 -4.40
C VAL A 72 4.37 4.74 -4.19
N VAL A 73 5.46 4.03 -4.43
CA VAL A 73 5.51 2.57 -4.31
C VAL A 73 6.82 2.12 -3.70
N GLY A 74 6.78 1.06 -2.89
CA GLY A 74 7.98 0.37 -2.42
C GLY A 74 8.60 -0.47 -3.54
N GLU A 75 9.93 -0.45 -3.68
CA GLU A 75 10.65 -1.28 -4.66
C GLU A 75 10.40 -2.78 -4.47
N GLU A 76 10.25 -3.22 -3.22
CA GLU A 76 10.01 -4.62 -2.84
C GLU A 76 8.52 -4.94 -2.65
N ASP A 77 7.62 -4.01 -2.96
CA ASP A 77 6.18 -4.25 -2.87
C ASP A 77 5.76 -5.27 -3.94
N TYR A 78 5.47 -6.51 -3.53
CA TYR A 78 4.94 -7.53 -4.44
C TYR A 78 3.40 -7.59 -4.45
N ALA A 79 2.73 -6.80 -3.61
CA ALA A 79 1.28 -6.70 -3.58
C ALA A 79 0.73 -5.75 -4.64
N THR A 80 1.40 -4.61 -4.81
CA THR A 80 1.15 -3.62 -5.85
C THR A 80 2.48 -3.25 -6.50
N PRO A 81 3.05 -4.13 -7.36
CA PRO A 81 4.40 -3.99 -7.85
C PRO A 81 4.70 -2.70 -8.58
N VAL A 82 5.99 -2.34 -8.65
CA VAL A 82 6.49 -1.18 -9.40
C VAL A 82 5.95 -1.16 -10.84
N ALA A 83 5.75 -2.32 -11.47
CA ALA A 83 5.14 -2.42 -12.79
C ALA A 83 3.72 -1.82 -12.84
N MET A 84 2.88 -2.09 -11.84
CA MET A 84 1.54 -1.50 -11.73
C MET A 84 1.62 0.00 -11.47
N ALA A 85 2.55 0.45 -10.62
CA ALA A 85 2.76 1.87 -10.37
C ALA A 85 3.22 2.63 -11.64
N ARG A 86 4.04 2.00 -12.49
CA ARG A 86 4.41 2.54 -13.79
C ARG A 86 3.21 2.63 -14.74
N GLN A 87 2.37 1.60 -14.79
CA GLN A 87 1.12 1.63 -15.56
C GLN A 87 0.20 2.78 -15.11
N LEU A 88 0.06 3.02 -13.81
CA LEU A 88 -0.66 4.19 -13.29
C LEU A 88 -0.02 5.50 -13.76
N HIS A 89 1.31 5.61 -13.69
CA HIS A 89 2.02 6.82 -14.08
C HIS A 89 1.88 7.13 -15.58
N GLU A 90 1.95 6.09 -16.42
CA GLU A 90 1.75 6.19 -17.87
C GLU A 90 0.31 6.59 -18.23
N ALA A 91 -0.68 6.09 -17.49
CA ALA A 91 -2.10 6.32 -17.77
C ALA A 91 -2.63 7.67 -17.23
N ILE A 92 -2.04 8.21 -16.16
CA ILE A 92 -2.51 9.42 -15.49
C ILE A 92 -1.69 10.64 -15.96
N PRO A 93 -2.31 11.60 -16.66
CA PRO A 93 -1.65 12.84 -17.07
C PRO A 93 -1.10 13.59 -15.86
N GLN A 94 0.09 14.18 -16.00
CA GLN A 94 0.71 15.01 -14.97
C GLN A 94 0.97 14.28 -13.63
N SER A 95 0.91 12.96 -13.58
CA SER A 95 1.30 12.22 -12.38
C SER A 95 2.81 12.31 -12.14
N THR A 96 3.24 12.11 -10.89
CA THR A 96 4.63 11.80 -10.55
C THR A 96 4.73 10.37 -10.04
N LEU A 97 5.89 9.75 -10.20
CA LEU A 97 6.17 8.41 -9.68
C LEU A 97 7.43 8.43 -8.82
N THR A 98 7.30 8.02 -7.56
CA THR A 98 8.39 7.84 -6.61
C THR A 98 8.49 6.36 -6.23
N ILE A 99 9.64 5.75 -6.51
CA ILE A 99 9.96 4.38 -6.10
C ILE A 99 10.87 4.46 -4.87
N LEU A 100 10.46 3.82 -3.76
CA LEU A 100 11.18 3.81 -2.49
C LEU A 100 12.08 2.56 -2.41
N PRO A 101 13.41 2.71 -2.41
CA PRO A 101 14.33 1.57 -2.43
C PRO A 101 14.20 0.73 -1.16
N ARG A 102 14.20 -0.60 -1.30
CA ARG A 102 14.14 -1.57 -0.17
C ARG A 102 12.90 -1.45 0.74
N VAL A 103 11.85 -0.76 0.30
CA VAL A 103 10.58 -0.61 1.06
C VAL A 103 9.52 -1.54 0.47
N ARG A 104 8.62 -2.08 1.33
CA ARG A 104 7.46 -2.88 0.89
C ARG A 104 6.16 -2.08 0.90
N HIS A 105 5.04 -2.74 1.18
CA HIS A 105 3.71 -2.24 0.86
C HIS A 105 3.21 -1.12 1.78
N LEU A 106 3.47 -1.18 3.09
CA LEU A 106 2.98 -0.16 4.04
C LEU A 106 3.95 1.02 4.15
N THR A 107 4.18 1.68 3.02
CA THR A 107 5.11 2.84 2.90
C THR A 107 4.87 3.96 3.92
N PRO A 108 3.63 4.31 4.35
CA PRO A 108 3.43 5.36 5.35
C PRO A 108 3.91 4.98 6.75
N ILE A 109 4.02 3.69 7.05
CA ILE A 109 4.53 3.19 8.34
C ILE A 109 6.03 2.98 8.26
N GLU A 110 6.52 2.39 7.17
CA GLU A 110 7.93 2.07 7.01
C GLU A 110 8.80 3.30 6.70
N PHE A 111 8.26 4.26 5.94
CA PHE A 111 8.99 5.45 5.51
C PHE A 111 8.16 6.75 5.65
N PRO A 112 7.71 7.09 6.87
CA PRO A 112 6.73 8.15 7.13
C PRO A 112 7.19 9.53 6.64
N ASP A 113 8.46 9.89 6.85
CA ASP A 113 8.99 11.21 6.48
C ASP A 113 8.99 11.44 4.97
N ARG A 114 9.28 10.38 4.19
CA ARG A 114 9.23 10.48 2.74
C ARG A 114 7.80 10.63 2.27
N ILE A 115 6.86 9.85 2.80
CA ILE A 115 5.45 9.98 2.48
C ILE A 115 4.93 11.38 2.83
N ALA A 116 5.28 11.91 4.01
CA ALA A 116 4.94 13.28 4.39
C ALA A 116 5.52 14.33 3.41
N SER A 117 6.75 14.11 2.91
CA SER A 117 7.36 14.96 1.88
C SER A 117 6.59 14.91 0.56
N GLU A 118 6.24 13.72 0.07
CA GLU A 118 5.46 13.54 -1.16
C GLU A 118 4.08 14.20 -1.06
N LEU A 119 3.41 14.07 0.10
CA LEU A 119 2.14 14.73 0.36
C LEU A 119 2.27 16.26 0.36
N ARG A 120 3.29 16.83 1.01
CA ARG A 120 3.55 18.27 0.97
C ARG A 120 3.85 18.76 -0.45
N GLY A 121 4.63 18.00 -1.21
CA GLY A 121 4.92 18.26 -2.62
C GLY A 121 3.66 18.26 -3.47
N LEU A 122 2.77 17.28 -3.26
CA LEU A 122 1.49 17.19 -3.96
C LEU A 122 0.60 18.41 -3.66
N LEU A 123 0.46 18.80 -2.39
CA LEU A 123 -0.36 19.95 -1.98
C LEU A 123 0.15 21.30 -2.52
N ALA A 124 1.45 21.40 -2.84
CA ALA A 124 2.03 22.60 -3.44
C ALA A 124 1.72 22.72 -4.95
N ARG A 125 1.24 21.64 -5.59
CA ARG A 125 0.86 21.62 -7.01
C ARG A 125 -0.60 22.08 -7.11
N ARG A 126 -0.82 23.21 -7.78
CA ARG A 126 -2.15 23.76 -8.06
C ARG A 126 -2.71 23.20 -9.36
#